data_AF-A0A0P7IX44-F1
#
_entry.id   AF-A0A0P7IX44-F1
#
_cell.length_a   1.000
_cell.length_b   1.000
_cell.length_c   1.000
_cell.angle_alpha   90.00
_cell.angle_beta   90.00
_cell.angle_gamma   90.00
#
_symmetry.space_group_name_H-M   'P 1'
#
loop_
_entity.id
_entity.type
_entity.pdbx_description
1 polymer ?
#
loop_
_entity_poly.entity_id
_entity_poly.type
_entity_poly.pdbx_seq_one_letter_code
_entity_poly.pdbx_strand_id
1 'polypeptide(L)'
;MRQIAAMLSTVLLLGACSSMQHEQAMNRIARPQILPPFGFMNDAQGAPRVGEGRVGYRFVLFEPNTGILAVNKPFMLAHKAGNLPFANADEGVYLGITDAQGMTPLFLFDTQVPEDGFVLLERIGKGNSGAWLNLTDNGKPLIGVRYTLNVCDEQPYQYHGVTNTRGQTVYVAADKGTNVHISPYAEDEAAQKAALAHYCPTKKAMPKQTVKTKKANRQR
;
A
#
# COMPACT_ATOMS: atom_id res chain seq x y z
N MET A 1 -48.32 -63.68 45.20
CA MET A 1 -49.50 -62.83 45.50
C MET A 1 -49.01 -61.39 45.48
N ARG A 2 -49.43 -60.57 44.51
CA ARG A 2 -50.63 -59.68 44.58
C ARG A 2 -50.49 -58.69 45.76
N GLN A 3 -50.71 -57.39 45.67
CA GLN A 3 -51.17 -56.45 44.65
C GLN A 3 -51.18 -55.05 45.34
N ILE A 4 -50.99 -53.96 44.56
CA ILE A 4 -51.81 -52.70 44.55
C ILE A 4 -51.82 -51.83 45.83
N ALA A 5 -51.16 -50.66 45.83
CA ALA A 5 -51.67 -49.29 45.56
C ALA A 5 -52.34 -48.63 46.80
N ALA A 6 -52.44 -47.31 47.00
CA ALA A 6 -52.19 -46.15 46.15
C ALA A 6 -52.06 -44.86 47.01
N MET A 7 -51.46 -43.83 46.41
CA MET A 7 -51.74 -42.39 46.50
C MET A 7 -51.63 -41.62 47.82
N LEU A 8 -50.83 -40.54 47.77
CA LEU A 8 -51.32 -39.19 48.09
C LEU A 8 -50.45 -38.12 47.40
N SER A 9 -51.10 -37.33 46.55
CA SER A 9 -50.57 -36.17 45.83
C SER A 9 -50.60 -34.92 46.71
N THR A 10 -49.70 -33.97 46.42
CA THR A 10 -49.73 -32.47 46.55
C THR A 10 -48.33 -31.97 47.01
N VAL A 11 -47.68 -30.88 46.54
CA VAL A 11 -47.99 -29.72 45.67
C VAL A 11 -46.74 -28.78 45.63
N LEU A 12 -46.60 -27.96 44.58
CA LEU A 12 -45.78 -26.70 44.46
C LEU A 12 -44.23 -26.82 44.54
N LEU A 13 -43.36 -26.04 43.90
CA LEU A 13 -43.32 -25.06 42.79
C LEU A 13 -41.82 -24.59 42.75
N LEU A 14 -41.35 -24.07 41.60
CA LEU A 14 -40.15 -23.22 41.43
C LEU A 14 -38.78 -23.96 41.52
N GLY A 15 -37.79 -23.73 40.66
CA GLY A 15 -37.58 -22.66 39.70
C GLY A 15 -36.80 -23.12 38.47
N ALA A 16 -37.32 -22.72 37.31
CA ALA A 16 -36.55 -22.63 36.08
C ALA A 16 -35.80 -21.30 36.11
N CYS A 17 -34.48 -21.33 36.31
CA CYS A 17 -33.56 -20.21 36.05
C CYS A 17 -32.23 -20.78 35.55
N SER A 18 -32.22 -21.36 34.35
CA SER A 18 -30.99 -21.72 33.64
C SER A 18 -31.02 -21.12 32.25
N SER A 19 -31.10 -19.80 32.19
CA SER A 19 -30.99 -19.03 30.94
C SER A 19 -30.28 -17.70 31.21
N MET A 20 -29.05 -17.78 31.70
CA MET A 20 -28.12 -16.64 31.76
C MET A 20 -26.68 -17.08 31.46
N GLN A 21 -26.44 -17.71 30.30
CA GLN A 21 -25.07 -17.88 29.76
C GLN A 21 -25.00 -17.71 28.23
N HIS A 22 -25.92 -16.97 27.62
CA HIS A 22 -25.94 -16.74 26.16
C HIS A 22 -25.79 -15.28 25.73
N GLU A 23 -25.15 -14.45 26.56
CA GLU A 23 -24.99 -13.03 26.24
C GLU A 23 -23.61 -12.44 26.57
N GLN A 24 -22.55 -13.24 26.43
CA GLN A 24 -21.16 -12.74 26.52
C GLN A 24 -20.31 -13.02 25.27
N ALA A 25 -20.91 -13.49 24.17
CA ALA A 25 -20.20 -13.81 22.93
C ALA A 25 -20.30 -12.76 21.82
N MET A 26 -20.95 -11.60 22.04
CA MET A 26 -21.03 -10.53 21.04
C MET A 26 -20.61 -9.16 21.59
N ASN A 27 -19.39 -9.05 22.13
CA ASN A 27 -18.74 -7.74 22.23
C ASN A 27 -17.22 -7.77 22.41
N ARG A 28 -16.53 -8.74 21.80
CA ARG A 28 -15.13 -8.50 21.41
C ARG A 28 -15.19 -7.70 20.12
N ILE A 29 -15.26 -6.37 20.24
CA ILE A 29 -14.76 -5.49 19.19
C ILE A 29 -13.33 -5.95 18.97
N ALA A 30 -13.10 -6.75 17.92
CA ALA A 30 -11.78 -7.15 17.52
C ALA A 30 -11.01 -5.85 17.33
N ARG A 31 -10.01 -5.59 18.18
CA ARG A 31 -9.06 -4.51 17.91
C ARG A 31 -8.59 -4.74 16.47
N PRO A 32 -8.65 -3.72 15.58
CA PRO A 32 -8.15 -3.88 14.23
C PRO A 32 -6.72 -4.43 14.34
N GLN A 33 -6.49 -5.65 13.83
CA GLN A 33 -5.14 -6.18 13.79
C GLN A 33 -4.36 -5.30 12.83
N ILE A 34 -3.36 -4.59 13.36
CA ILE A 34 -2.43 -3.79 12.56
C ILE A 34 -1.58 -4.80 11.78
N LEU A 35 -1.99 -5.10 10.55
CA LEU A 35 -1.27 -6.05 9.70
C LEU A 35 0.01 -5.41 9.15
N PRO A 36 1.14 -6.13 9.10
CA PRO A 36 2.32 -5.62 8.44
C PRO A 36 2.02 -5.33 6.96
N PRO A 37 2.74 -4.41 6.31
CA PRO A 37 2.50 -4.08 4.90
C PRO A 37 2.69 -5.27 3.95
N PHE A 38 3.44 -6.27 4.40
CA PHE A 38 3.68 -7.52 3.70
C PHE A 38 4.00 -8.61 4.71
N GLY A 39 3.90 -9.87 4.28
CA GLY A 39 4.29 -11.05 5.07
C GLY A 39 5.41 -11.84 4.41
N PHE A 40 6.15 -12.62 5.20
CA PHE A 40 7.08 -13.63 4.69
C PHE A 40 6.35 -14.94 4.46
N MET A 41 6.67 -15.61 3.36
CA MET A 41 6.12 -16.90 2.98
C MET A 41 7.20 -17.96 3.01
N ASN A 42 6.90 -19.08 3.68
CA ASN A 42 7.78 -20.26 3.72
C ASN A 42 7.64 -21.15 2.46
N ASP A 43 6.65 -20.88 1.60
CA ASP A 43 6.40 -21.66 0.40
C ASP A 43 7.11 -21.10 -0.84
N ALA A 44 8.06 -21.89 -1.34
CA ALA A 44 8.85 -21.63 -2.53
C ALA A 44 8.39 -22.44 -3.76
N GLN A 45 7.39 -23.31 -3.62
CA GLN A 45 7.03 -24.26 -4.67
C GLN A 45 6.37 -23.54 -5.86
N GLY A 46 6.89 -23.81 -7.06
CA GLY A 46 6.38 -23.23 -8.31
C GLY A 46 6.64 -21.72 -8.49
N ALA A 47 7.27 -21.05 -7.53
CA ALA A 47 7.59 -19.63 -7.65
C ALA A 47 8.74 -19.41 -8.67
N PRO A 48 8.61 -18.44 -9.59
CA PRO A 48 9.75 -17.94 -10.35
C PRO A 48 10.89 -17.54 -9.41
N ARG A 49 12.13 -17.79 -9.81
CA ARG A 49 13.32 -17.49 -9.00
C ARG A 49 14.01 -16.24 -9.54
N VAL A 50 14.45 -15.38 -8.63
CA VAL A 50 15.22 -14.17 -8.93
C VAL A 50 16.48 -14.16 -8.08
N GLY A 51 17.63 -13.93 -8.72
CA GLY A 51 18.94 -13.98 -8.06
C GLY A 51 19.50 -15.40 -7.94
N GLU A 52 20.63 -15.48 -7.24
CA GLU A 52 21.39 -16.71 -6.98
C GLU A 52 21.62 -16.85 -5.47
N GLY A 53 21.79 -18.08 -4.99
CA GLY A 53 22.07 -18.35 -3.58
C GLY A 53 21.21 -19.46 -2.98
N ARG A 54 21.34 -19.62 -1.67
CA ARG A 54 20.75 -20.73 -0.90
C ARG A 54 19.68 -20.30 0.09
N VAL A 55 19.58 -19.01 0.38
CA VAL A 55 18.57 -18.45 1.27
C VAL A 55 17.49 -17.79 0.43
N GLY A 56 16.25 -18.25 0.55
CA GLY A 56 15.13 -17.78 -0.24
C GLY A 56 14.14 -16.97 0.59
N TYR A 57 13.73 -15.81 0.07
CA TYR A 57 12.65 -15.01 0.63
C TYR A 57 11.54 -14.86 -0.41
N ARG A 58 10.33 -15.21 -0.02
CA ARG A 58 9.13 -14.91 -0.78
C ARG A 58 8.21 -14.06 0.08
N PHE A 59 7.57 -13.08 -0.53
CA PHE A 59 6.73 -12.15 0.19
C PHE A 59 5.30 -12.24 -0.33
N VAL A 60 4.36 -11.89 0.54
CA VAL A 60 2.97 -11.60 0.16
C VAL A 60 2.70 -10.12 0.41
N LEU A 61 2.17 -9.43 -0.60
CA LEU A 61 1.81 -8.02 -0.51
C LEU A 61 0.34 -7.89 -0.11
N PHE A 62 0.08 -7.02 0.86
CA PHE A 62 -1.29 -6.67 1.26
C PHE A 62 -1.65 -5.27 0.80
N GLU A 63 -2.92 -5.06 0.46
CA GLU A 63 -3.48 -3.72 0.39
C GLU A 63 -3.35 -3.01 1.76
N PRO A 64 -3.08 -1.69 1.78
CA PRO A 64 -2.78 -1.00 3.02
C PRO A 64 -3.89 -1.12 4.08
N ASN A 65 -3.56 -1.75 5.20
CA ASN A 65 -4.42 -1.87 6.40
C ASN A 65 -5.73 -2.67 6.20
N THR A 66 -5.87 -3.46 5.14
CA THR A 66 -7.11 -4.23 4.89
C THR A 66 -6.95 -5.75 5.02
N GLY A 67 -5.71 -6.26 5.00
CA GLY A 67 -5.43 -7.71 4.95
C GLY A 67 -5.82 -8.39 3.64
N ILE A 68 -6.30 -7.61 2.67
CA ILE A 68 -6.61 -8.07 1.32
C ILE A 68 -5.30 -8.26 0.58
N LEU A 69 -5.18 -9.36 -0.17
CA LEU A 69 -4.01 -9.65 -0.99
C LEU A 69 -3.98 -8.71 -2.20
N ALA A 70 -2.82 -8.09 -2.44
CA ALA A 70 -2.59 -7.24 -3.60
C ALA A 70 -2.26 -8.11 -4.83
N VAL A 71 -3.27 -8.78 -5.40
CA VAL A 71 -3.10 -9.73 -6.52
C VAL A 71 -2.83 -9.02 -7.85
N ASN A 72 -1.91 -9.55 -8.66
CA ASN A 72 -1.56 -9.00 -9.98
C ASN A 72 -1.21 -7.49 -9.96
N LYS A 73 -0.57 -7.03 -8.88
CA LYS A 73 -0.20 -5.64 -8.65
C LYS A 73 1.28 -5.41 -8.92
N PRO A 74 1.66 -4.34 -9.64
CA PRO A 74 3.06 -3.93 -9.71
C PRO A 74 3.58 -3.63 -8.30
N PHE A 75 4.82 -4.01 -8.02
CA PHE A 75 5.47 -3.76 -6.74
C PHE A 75 6.93 -3.32 -6.91
N MET A 76 7.44 -2.72 -5.85
CA MET A 76 8.86 -2.44 -5.63
C MET A 76 9.33 -3.19 -4.37
N LEU A 77 10.48 -3.85 -4.47
CA LEU A 77 11.20 -4.44 -3.33
C LEU A 77 12.55 -3.73 -3.16
N ALA A 78 12.84 -3.30 -1.94
CA ALA A 78 14.10 -2.71 -1.53
C ALA A 78 14.56 -3.26 -0.18
N HIS A 79 15.80 -2.96 0.19
CA HIS A 79 16.34 -3.25 1.50
C HIS A 79 17.08 -2.04 2.09
N LYS A 80 16.83 -1.73 3.37
CA LYS A 80 17.41 -0.54 4.03
C LYS A 80 18.92 -0.56 4.16
N ALA A 81 19.54 -1.75 4.18
CA ALA A 81 20.99 -1.89 4.31
C ALA A 81 21.75 -1.69 2.98
N GLY A 82 21.05 -1.49 1.85
CA GLY A 82 21.68 -1.23 0.55
C GLY A 82 21.00 -1.96 -0.60
N ASN A 83 21.68 -1.94 -1.75
CA ASN A 83 21.16 -2.49 -3.00
C ASN A 83 20.96 -4.00 -2.91
N LEU A 84 19.84 -4.47 -3.45
CA LEU A 84 19.62 -5.90 -3.65
C LEU A 84 20.56 -6.41 -4.76
N PRO A 85 21.14 -7.62 -4.64
CA PRO A 85 22.12 -8.13 -5.61
C PRO A 85 21.54 -8.39 -7.01
N PHE A 86 20.21 -8.53 -7.10
CA PHE A 86 19.44 -8.72 -8.32
C PHE A 86 18.61 -7.48 -8.70
N ALA A 87 18.78 -6.36 -8.00
CA ALA A 87 18.14 -5.10 -8.37
C ALA A 87 18.78 -4.49 -9.62
N ASN A 88 18.03 -3.61 -10.27
CA ASN A 88 18.60 -2.75 -11.31
C ASN A 88 19.69 -1.87 -10.66
N ALA A 89 20.92 -1.95 -11.18
CA ALA A 89 22.12 -1.41 -10.53
C ALA A 89 22.02 0.09 -10.19
N ASP A 90 21.29 0.86 -11.00
CA ASP A 90 21.20 2.32 -10.85
C ASP A 90 20.28 2.76 -9.71
N GLU A 91 19.33 1.93 -9.29
CA GLU A 91 18.26 2.33 -8.37
C GLU A 91 18.19 1.46 -7.10
N GLY A 92 18.93 0.34 -7.06
CA GLY A 92 19.02 -0.51 -5.86
C GLY A 92 17.72 -1.22 -5.47
N VAL A 93 16.68 -1.13 -6.30
CA VAL A 93 15.36 -1.75 -6.10
C VAL A 93 15.06 -2.80 -7.17
N TYR A 94 14.28 -3.80 -6.79
CA TYR A 94 13.68 -4.77 -7.72
C TYR A 94 12.24 -4.36 -8.02
N LEU A 95 11.85 -4.41 -9.29
CA LEU A 95 10.49 -4.09 -9.75
C LEU A 95 9.84 -5.36 -10.29
N GLY A 96 8.61 -5.65 -9.89
CA GLY A 96 7.90 -6.85 -10.30
C GLY A 96 6.39 -6.68 -10.32
N ILE A 97 5.68 -7.79 -10.53
CA ILE A 97 4.24 -7.89 -10.43
C ILE A 97 3.94 -9.11 -9.53
N THR A 98 3.05 -8.95 -8.57
CA THR A 98 2.61 -10.08 -7.73
C THR A 98 1.79 -11.07 -8.53
N ASP A 99 1.78 -12.34 -8.11
CA ASP A 99 0.97 -13.37 -8.75
C ASP A 99 -0.52 -13.28 -8.35
N ALA A 100 -1.31 -14.28 -8.78
CA ALA A 100 -2.74 -14.39 -8.50
C ALA A 100 -3.06 -14.58 -7.01
N GLN A 101 -2.05 -14.87 -6.18
CA GLN A 101 -2.14 -15.00 -4.73
C GLN A 101 -1.52 -13.80 -4.01
N GLY A 102 -1.15 -12.74 -4.74
CA GLY A 102 -0.51 -11.55 -4.17
C GLY A 102 0.94 -11.81 -3.73
N MET A 103 1.55 -12.90 -4.17
CA MET A 103 2.92 -13.27 -3.79
C MET A 103 3.94 -12.77 -4.81
N THR A 104 5.15 -12.53 -4.34
CA THR A 104 6.31 -12.20 -5.18
C THR A 104 6.95 -13.48 -5.75
N PRO A 105 7.90 -13.35 -6.69
CA PRO A 105 8.91 -14.37 -6.94
C PRO A 105 9.68 -14.75 -5.66
N LEU A 106 10.38 -15.88 -5.71
CA LEU A 106 11.36 -16.27 -4.70
C LEU A 106 12.67 -15.55 -4.97
N PHE A 107 13.08 -14.70 -4.04
CA PHE A 107 14.35 -13.97 -4.10
C PHE A 107 15.44 -14.77 -3.39
N LEU A 108 16.51 -15.08 -4.11
CA LEU A 108 17.63 -15.87 -3.60
C LEU A 108 18.80 -14.96 -3.20
N PHE A 109 19.39 -15.28 -2.05
CA PHE A 109 20.56 -14.62 -1.48
C PHE A 109 21.58 -15.66 -1.02
N ASP A 110 22.86 -15.28 -1.03
CA ASP A 110 23.96 -16.15 -0.56
C ASP A 110 23.93 -16.40 0.95
N THR A 111 23.46 -15.40 1.70
CA THR A 111 23.41 -15.37 3.16
C THR A 111 22.07 -14.84 3.66
N GLN A 112 21.78 -15.09 4.94
CA GLN A 112 20.62 -14.53 5.61
C GLN A 112 20.65 -12.99 5.55
N VAL A 113 19.51 -12.40 5.18
CA VAL A 113 19.27 -10.96 5.16
C VAL A 113 18.33 -10.59 6.32
N PRO A 114 18.57 -9.50 7.05
CA PRO A 114 17.68 -9.03 8.11
C PRO A 114 16.27 -8.72 7.60
N GLU A 115 15.26 -9.37 8.18
CA GLU A 115 13.88 -9.26 7.71
C GLU A 115 13.28 -7.86 7.88
N ASP A 116 13.70 -7.14 8.93
CA ASP A 116 13.25 -5.78 9.26
C ASP A 116 13.74 -4.70 8.28
N GLY A 117 14.76 -5.04 7.50
CA GLY A 117 15.32 -4.19 6.45
C GLY A 117 14.50 -4.20 5.16
N PHE A 118 13.67 -5.21 4.91
CA PHE A 118 12.88 -5.26 3.69
C PHE A 118 11.79 -4.19 3.65
N VAL A 119 11.61 -3.63 2.46
CA VAL A 119 10.53 -2.71 2.09
C VAL A 119 9.88 -3.24 0.83
N LEU A 120 8.62 -3.65 0.93
CA LEU A 120 7.79 -4.07 -0.21
C LEU A 120 6.58 -3.12 -0.29
N LEU A 121 6.42 -2.46 -1.42
CA LEU A 121 5.36 -1.47 -1.65
C LEU A 121 4.69 -1.72 -3.01
N GLU A 122 3.39 -1.43 -3.11
CA GLU A 122 2.75 -1.29 -4.41
C GLU A 122 3.48 -0.20 -5.22
N ARG A 123 3.66 -0.46 -6.51
CA ARG A 123 4.26 0.47 -7.46
C ARG A 123 3.18 1.08 -8.33
N ILE A 124 3.21 2.40 -8.45
CA ILE A 124 2.41 3.15 -9.42
C ILE A 124 3.32 3.85 -10.44
N GLY A 125 2.72 4.37 -11.51
CA GLY A 125 3.44 5.15 -12.51
C GLY A 125 4.30 4.30 -13.45
N LYS A 126 5.19 4.97 -14.17
CA LYS A 126 6.05 4.40 -15.21
C LYS A 126 7.47 4.95 -15.05
N GLY A 127 8.46 4.20 -15.50
CA GLY A 127 9.87 4.56 -15.34
C GLY A 127 10.63 3.53 -14.52
N ASN A 128 11.96 3.61 -14.60
CA ASN A 128 12.88 2.67 -13.95
C ASN A 128 13.35 3.16 -12.57
N SER A 129 13.18 4.45 -12.30
CA SER A 129 13.50 5.12 -11.04
C SER A 129 12.24 5.56 -10.29
N GLY A 130 12.38 5.93 -9.02
CA GLY A 130 11.24 6.36 -8.23
C GLY A 130 11.54 6.57 -6.75
N ALA A 131 10.50 6.93 -6.00
CA ALA A 131 10.61 7.18 -4.57
C ALA A 131 9.30 6.85 -3.85
N TRP A 132 9.39 6.70 -2.54
CA TRP A 132 8.26 6.66 -1.62
C TRP A 132 8.54 7.60 -0.45
N LEU A 133 7.50 7.95 0.30
CA LEU A 133 7.60 8.80 1.48
C LEU A 133 7.27 7.99 2.73
N ASN A 134 7.95 8.32 3.83
CA ASN A 134 7.58 7.86 5.18
C ASN A 134 6.95 9.04 5.91
N LEU A 135 5.65 8.98 6.17
CA LEU A 135 4.93 10.02 6.90
C LEU A 135 5.01 9.74 8.39
N THR A 136 5.45 10.74 9.15
CA THR A 136 5.62 10.63 10.60
C THR A 136 5.10 11.86 11.31
N ASP A 137 4.67 11.68 12.55
CA ASP A 137 4.37 12.74 13.51
C ASP A 137 5.18 12.47 14.78
N ASN A 138 6.06 13.41 15.14
CA ASN A 138 7.01 13.27 16.26
C ASN A 138 7.79 11.94 16.24
N GLY A 139 8.23 11.51 15.05
CA GLY A 139 8.99 10.28 14.84
C GLY A 139 8.16 8.98 14.86
N LYS A 140 6.85 9.07 15.08
CA LYS A 140 5.94 7.91 14.99
C LYS A 140 5.32 7.83 13.59
N PRO A 141 5.21 6.62 13.00
CA PRO A 141 4.59 6.48 11.70
C PRO A 141 3.12 6.91 11.73
N LEU A 142 2.71 7.70 10.74
CA LEU A 142 1.32 8.05 10.51
C LEU A 142 0.64 6.89 9.78
N ILE A 143 -0.04 6.01 10.53
CA ILE A 143 -0.69 4.80 10.00
C ILE A 143 -2.11 5.12 9.53
N GLY A 144 -2.51 4.62 8.35
CA GLY A 144 -3.89 4.72 7.89
C GLY A 144 -4.31 6.11 7.40
N VAL A 145 -3.35 7.02 7.19
CA VAL A 145 -3.63 8.39 6.74
C VAL A 145 -3.87 8.38 5.24
N ARG A 146 -5.01 8.96 4.82
CA ARG A 146 -5.32 9.18 3.40
C ARG A 146 -4.47 10.33 2.85
N TYR A 147 -3.86 10.11 1.70
CA TYR A 147 -3.03 11.10 1.03
C TYR A 147 -3.32 11.15 -0.47
N THR A 148 -2.91 12.25 -1.10
CA THR A 148 -2.87 12.42 -2.55
C THR A 148 -1.44 12.69 -2.98
N LEU A 149 -0.93 11.91 -3.94
CA LEU A 149 0.30 12.19 -4.67
C LEU A 149 -0.06 12.86 -6.00
N ASN A 150 0.51 14.02 -6.26
CA ASN A 150 0.41 14.76 -7.51
C ASN A 150 1.71 14.53 -8.28
N VAL A 151 1.64 13.73 -9.33
CA VAL A 151 2.81 13.34 -10.13
C VAL A 151 2.86 14.25 -11.35
N CYS A 152 3.87 15.11 -11.41
CA CYS A 152 4.01 16.14 -12.44
C CYS A 152 4.84 15.65 -13.63
N ASP A 153 4.44 14.51 -14.18
CA ASP A 153 5.01 13.95 -15.40
C ASP A 153 4.51 14.72 -16.64
N GLU A 154 4.89 14.29 -17.86
CA GLU A 154 4.42 14.89 -19.12
C GLU A 154 2.88 15.01 -19.18
N GLN A 155 2.19 14.02 -18.63
CA GLN A 155 0.75 14.05 -18.37
C GLN A 155 0.52 13.99 -16.86
N PRO A 156 0.36 15.15 -16.19
CA PRO A 156 0.19 15.18 -14.75
C PRO A 156 -1.05 14.39 -14.29
N TYR A 157 -0.90 13.63 -13.22
CA TYR A 157 -1.99 12.83 -12.66
C TYR A 157 -1.95 12.80 -11.13
N GLN A 158 -3.07 12.39 -10.54
CA GLN A 158 -3.19 12.17 -9.11
C GLN A 158 -3.29 10.67 -8.80
N TYR A 159 -2.68 10.29 -7.69
CA TYR A 159 -2.90 9.01 -7.04
C TYR A 159 -3.40 9.25 -5.62
N HIS A 160 -4.47 8.57 -5.24
CA HIS A 160 -5.00 8.61 -3.88
C HIS A 160 -4.69 7.29 -3.17
N GLY A 161 -4.10 7.39 -1.99
CA GLY A 161 -3.66 6.21 -1.24
C GLY A 161 -3.89 6.36 0.26
N VAL A 162 -3.53 5.30 0.98
CA VAL A 162 -3.53 5.24 2.44
C VAL A 162 -2.16 4.77 2.89
N THR A 163 -1.59 5.40 3.92
CA THR A 163 -0.29 4.96 4.46
C THR A 163 -0.40 3.59 5.11
N ASN A 164 0.61 2.75 4.92
CA ASN A 164 0.66 1.44 5.55
C ASN A 164 1.01 1.54 7.05
N THR A 165 1.17 0.39 7.71
CA THR A 165 1.45 0.30 9.16
C THR A 165 2.86 0.75 9.56
N ARG A 166 3.70 1.08 8.59
CA ARG A 166 5.01 1.72 8.76
C ARG A 166 5.00 3.21 8.35
N GLY A 167 3.82 3.78 8.08
CA GLY A 167 3.67 5.18 7.64
C GLY A 167 4.10 5.42 6.20
N GLN A 168 4.27 4.38 5.39
CA GLN A 168 4.83 4.51 4.05
C GLN A 168 3.73 4.72 3.01
N THR A 169 4.02 5.53 2.00
CA THR A 169 3.21 5.64 0.78
C THR A 169 3.50 4.49 -0.19
N VAL A 170 2.77 4.42 -1.29
CA VAL A 170 3.20 3.63 -2.46
C VAL A 170 4.54 4.12 -3.01
N TYR A 171 5.20 3.26 -3.78
CA TYR A 171 6.34 3.64 -4.59
C TYR A 171 5.86 4.28 -5.89
N VAL A 172 6.28 5.52 -6.14
CA VAL A 172 6.00 6.23 -7.40
C VAL A 172 7.17 6.03 -8.34
N ALA A 173 6.97 5.22 -9.37
CA ALA A 173 7.90 5.17 -10.48
C ALA A 173 7.63 6.34 -11.42
N ALA A 174 8.69 7.07 -11.74
CA ALA A 174 8.66 8.24 -12.63
C ALA A 174 10.01 8.41 -13.33
N ASP A 175 10.00 9.13 -14.45
CA ASP A 175 11.23 9.53 -15.13
C ASP A 175 12.07 10.49 -14.26
N LYS A 176 13.38 10.47 -14.50
CA LYS A 176 14.32 11.29 -13.73
C LYS A 176 14.01 12.77 -13.91
N GLY A 177 13.82 13.47 -12.79
CA GLY A 177 13.48 14.90 -12.76
C GLY A 177 11.98 15.19 -12.67
N THR A 178 11.13 14.15 -12.68
CA THR A 178 9.69 14.31 -12.41
C THR A 178 9.48 14.70 -10.96
N ASN A 179 8.73 15.78 -10.75
CA ASN A 179 8.35 16.24 -9.41
C ASN A 179 7.12 15.48 -8.92
N VAL A 180 7.15 15.06 -7.66
CA VAL A 180 6.03 14.42 -6.98
C VAL A 180 5.70 15.21 -5.72
N HIS A 181 4.48 15.69 -5.59
CA HIS A 181 4.01 16.45 -4.43
C HIS A 181 2.98 15.65 -3.65
N ILE A 182 3.15 15.57 -2.33
CA ILE A 182 2.14 15.00 -1.44
C ILE A 182 1.24 16.09 -0.87
N SER A 183 -0.05 15.78 -0.74
CA SER A 183 -1.05 16.63 -0.10
C SER A 183 -2.04 15.79 0.70
N PRO A 184 -2.74 16.37 1.70
CA PRO A 184 -3.86 15.70 2.33
C PRO A 184 -4.90 15.27 1.30
N TYR A 185 -5.53 14.13 1.53
CA TYR A 185 -6.65 13.71 0.69
C TYR A 185 -7.82 14.71 0.83
N ALA A 186 -8.42 15.09 -0.30
CA ALA A 186 -9.64 15.90 -0.36
C ALA A 186 -10.76 15.07 -0.97
N GLU A 187 -11.97 15.11 -0.40
CA GLU A 187 -13.16 14.43 -0.94
C GLU A 187 -13.71 15.15 -2.18
N ASP A 188 -13.56 16.48 -2.24
CA ASP A 188 -14.12 17.32 -3.29
C ASP A 188 -13.27 17.25 -4.59
N GLU A 189 -13.91 16.88 -5.70
CA GLU A 189 -13.25 16.73 -7.00
C GLU A 189 -12.69 18.07 -7.53
N ALA A 190 -13.39 19.19 -7.28
CA ALA A 190 -12.91 20.49 -7.71
C ALA A 190 -11.62 20.89 -6.96
N ALA A 191 -11.55 20.61 -5.65
CA ALA A 191 -10.36 20.79 -4.83
C ALA A 191 -9.21 19.87 -5.27
N GLN A 192 -9.50 18.60 -5.60
CA GLN A 192 -8.51 17.67 -6.16
C GLN A 192 -7.93 18.22 -7.46
N LYS A 193 -8.78 18.65 -8.40
CA LYS A 193 -8.35 19.21 -9.68
C LYS A 193 -7.56 20.51 -9.52
N ALA A 194 -7.98 21.38 -8.60
CA ALA A 194 -7.27 22.61 -8.27
C ALA A 194 -5.88 22.31 -7.67
N ALA A 195 -5.76 21.30 -6.80
CA ALA A 195 -4.50 20.87 -6.24
C ALA A 195 -3.54 20.36 -7.32
N LEU A 196 -4.01 19.52 -8.25
CA LEU A 196 -3.18 19.05 -9.36
C LEU A 196 -2.65 20.20 -10.22
N ALA A 197 -3.53 21.16 -10.57
CA ALA A 197 -3.14 22.34 -11.35
C ALA A 197 -2.17 23.26 -10.59
N HIS A 198 -2.29 23.33 -9.26
CA HIS A 198 -1.41 24.10 -8.40
C HIS A 198 0.00 23.48 -8.33
N TYR A 199 0.10 22.17 -8.07
CA TYR A 199 1.38 21.48 -7.94
C TYR A 199 2.07 21.20 -9.28
N CYS A 200 1.29 20.89 -10.31
CA CYS A 200 1.79 20.53 -11.64
C CYS A 200 1.33 21.56 -12.68
N PRO A 201 1.84 22.81 -12.65
CA PRO A 201 1.47 23.81 -13.63
C PRO A 201 1.96 23.37 -15.01
N THR A 202 1.04 23.16 -15.94
CA THR A 202 1.40 22.95 -17.34
C THR A 202 2.16 24.19 -17.82
N LYS A 203 3.33 24.00 -18.44
CA LYS A 203 4.09 25.11 -19.05
C LYS A 203 3.14 25.82 -20.03
N LYS A 204 2.65 27.00 -19.66
CA LYS A 204 1.91 27.85 -20.60
C LYS A 204 2.81 28.06 -21.79
N ALA A 205 2.36 27.64 -22.98
CA ALA A 205 3.01 27.98 -24.23
C ALA A 205 3.27 29.50 -24.21
N MET A 206 4.54 29.91 -24.25
CA MET A 206 4.87 31.33 -24.33
C MET A 206 4.14 31.88 -25.56
N PRO A 207 3.37 32.98 -25.45
CA PRO A 207 2.78 33.59 -26.62
C PRO A 207 3.92 33.97 -27.55
N LYS A 208 3.91 33.42 -28.78
CA LYS A 208 4.82 33.84 -29.85
C LYS A 208 4.69 35.35 -29.95
N GLN A 209 5.69 36.09 -29.46
CA GLN A 209 5.80 37.51 -29.73
C GLN A 209 6.02 37.65 -31.23
N THR A 210 4.95 37.95 -31.95
CA THR A 210 5.02 38.35 -33.36
C THR A 210 5.72 39.71 -33.38
N VAL A 211 7.03 39.70 -33.64
CA VAL A 211 7.80 40.90 -33.93
C VAL A 211 7.21 41.51 -35.21
N LYS A 212 6.41 42.57 -35.07
CA LYS A 212 5.99 43.39 -36.21
C LYS A 212 7.22 44.15 -36.71
N THR A 213 7.84 43.65 -37.77
CA THR A 213 8.87 44.39 -38.52
C THR A 213 8.23 45.63 -39.15
N LYS A 214 8.48 46.80 -38.55
CA LYS A 214 8.08 48.09 -39.11
C LYS A 214 8.96 48.35 -40.34
N LYS A 215 8.39 48.25 -41.54
CA LYS A 215 9.06 48.65 -42.80
C LYS A 215 9.41 50.14 -42.70
N ALA A 216 10.71 50.45 -42.61
CA ALA A 216 11.21 51.81 -42.72
C ALA A 216 11.11 52.25 -44.19
N ASN A 217 10.29 53.26 -44.44
CA ASN A 217 10.12 53.90 -45.73
C ASN A 217 11.38 54.73 -46.03
N ARG A 218 12.18 54.33 -47.03
CA ARG A 218 13.30 55.13 -47.54
C ARG A 218 12.81 55.86 -48.79
N GLN A 219 12.47 57.14 -48.61
CA GLN A 219 12.33 58.09 -49.71
C GLN A 219 13.73 58.40 -50.27
N ARG A 220 13.85 58.39 -51.59
CA ARG A 220 14.76 59.21 -52.39
C ARG A 220 14.01 59.65 -53.63
#